data_AF-A0A1S4E0S9-F1
#
_entry.id   AF-A0A1S4E0S9-F1
#
_cell.length_a   1.000
_cell.length_b   1.000
_cell.length_c   1.000
_cell.angle_alpha   90.00
_cell.angle_beta   90.00
_cell.angle_gamma   90.00
#
_symmetry.space_group_name_H-M   'P 1'
#
loop_
_entity.id
_entity.type
_entity.pdbx_description
1 polymer ?
#
loop_
_entity_poly.entity_id
_entity_poly.type
_entity_poly.pdbx_seq_one_letter_code
_entity_poly.pdbx_strand_id
1 'polypeptide(L)'
;MEERAIFIPISLFIIYNFQQLLQYKETGQSVRAWWNNQRMGRINTICAWLFGVGNVVLKFLGVRETVFEVTKKETCSEVDLGHFTFDESPMFVTGTTILLLQLVALLMSFIRLEKSGSAVLEVICSLWLLLCFWPFLKGILMFGKGRYGLPFSTIYKSAILTLLFVLLCQGTTIN
;
A
#
# COMPACT_ATOMS: atom_id res chain seq x y z
N MET A 1 2.23 22.34 -23.31
CA MET A 1 2.46 20.96 -23.85
C MET A 1 2.37 19.90 -22.75
N GLU A 2 2.79 20.22 -21.51
CA GLU A 2 2.80 19.25 -20.38
C GLU A 2 1.42 18.72 -19.98
N GLU A 3 0.36 19.55 -20.03
CA GLU A 3 -0.99 19.09 -19.70
C GLU A 3 -1.49 17.95 -20.60
N ARG A 4 -1.09 17.94 -21.89
CA ARG A 4 -1.48 16.91 -22.86
C ARG A 4 -0.83 15.55 -22.58
N ALA A 5 0.36 15.55 -21.99
CA ALA A 5 1.11 14.33 -21.70
C ALA A 5 0.48 13.52 -20.55
N ILE A 6 -0.24 14.18 -19.62
CA ILE A 6 -0.91 13.54 -18.49
C ILE A 6 -2.22 12.84 -18.92
N PHE A 7 -2.89 13.30 -19.99
CA PHE A 7 -4.12 12.67 -20.45
C PHE A 7 -3.91 11.24 -20.99
N ILE A 8 -2.75 10.96 -21.60
CA ILE A 8 -2.43 9.63 -22.12
C ILE A 8 -2.44 8.57 -21.00
N PRO A 9 -1.65 8.70 -19.91
CA PRO A 9 -1.67 7.71 -18.83
C PRO A 9 -3.01 7.66 -18.10
N ILE A 10 -3.71 8.78 -17.91
CA ILE A 10 -5.05 8.79 -17.30
C ILE A 10 -6.04 8.00 -18.16
N SER A 11 -6.04 8.22 -19.48
CA SER A 11 -6.96 7.53 -20.39
C SER A 11 -6.67 6.04 -20.44
N LEU A 12 -5.40 5.65 -20.51
CA LEU A 12 -4.99 4.23 -20.44
C LEU A 12 -5.41 3.59 -19.11
N PHE A 13 -5.24 4.30 -18.00
CA PHE A 13 -5.68 3.82 -16.69
C PHE A 13 -7.19 3.57 -16.66
N ILE A 14 -8.00 4.51 -17.16
CA ILE A 14 -9.47 4.36 -17.19
C ILE A 14 -9.89 3.19 -18.08
N ILE A 15 -9.35 3.10 -19.29
CA ILE A 15 -9.68 2.03 -20.25
C ILE A 15 -9.32 0.67 -19.66
N TYR A 16 -8.12 0.53 -19.08
CA TYR A 16 -7.68 -0.72 -18.46
C TYR A 16 -8.61 -1.17 -17.33
N ASN A 17 -8.96 -0.24 -16.41
CA ASN A 17 -9.87 -0.57 -15.31
C ASN A 17 -11.27 -0.96 -15.81
N PHE A 18 -11.76 -0.29 -16.85
CA PHE A 18 -13.06 -0.60 -17.44
C PHE A 18 -13.08 -1.96 -18.12
N GLN A 19 -12.04 -2.30 -18.89
CA GLN A 19 -11.89 -3.62 -19.51
C GLN A 19 -11.82 -4.73 -18.45
N GLN A 20 -11.06 -4.53 -17.37
CA GLN A 20 -11.02 -5.48 -16.26
C GLN A 20 -12.41 -5.68 -15.62
N LEU A 21 -13.17 -4.60 -15.43
CA LEU A 21 -14.52 -4.70 -14.88
C LEU A 21 -15.46 -5.49 -15.81
N LEU A 22 -15.37 -5.27 -17.12
CA LEU A 22 -16.15 -6.02 -18.11
C LEU A 22 -15.80 -7.51 -18.10
N GLN A 23 -14.52 -7.86 -18.08
CA GLN A 23 -14.08 -9.26 -18.00
C GLN A 23 -14.62 -9.96 -16.75
N TYR A 24 -14.63 -9.27 -15.61
CA TYR A 24 -15.22 -9.80 -14.37
C TYR A 24 -16.73 -10.03 -14.50
N LYS A 25 -17.45 -9.14 -15.19
CA LYS A 25 -18.88 -9.33 -15.47
C LYS A 25 -19.13 -10.51 -16.41
N GLU A 26 -18.35 -10.64 -17.47
CA GLU A 26 -18.45 -11.75 -18.44
C GLU A 26 -18.18 -13.11 -17.80
N THR A 27 -17.25 -13.17 -16.85
CA THR A 27 -16.97 -14.38 -16.06
C THR A 27 -17.97 -14.62 -14.92
N GLY A 28 -19.03 -13.81 -14.81
CA GLY A 28 -20.07 -13.96 -13.79
C GLY A 28 -19.62 -13.61 -12.37
N GLN A 29 -18.48 -12.92 -12.22
CA GLN A 29 -17.94 -12.53 -10.93
C GLN A 29 -18.54 -11.21 -10.44
N SER A 30 -18.59 -11.02 -9.12
CA SER A 30 -19.14 -9.80 -8.53
C SER A 30 -18.20 -8.61 -8.67
N VAL A 31 -18.76 -7.38 -8.72
CA VAL A 31 -17.98 -6.12 -8.68
C VAL A 31 -17.15 -6.02 -7.39
N ARG A 32 -17.64 -6.61 -6.29
CA ARG A 32 -16.89 -6.71 -5.03
C ARG A 32 -15.63 -7.56 -5.20
N ALA A 33 -15.71 -8.68 -5.93
CA ALA A 33 -14.55 -9.53 -6.22
C ALA A 33 -13.52 -8.78 -7.07
N TRP A 34 -13.97 -8.06 -8.10
CA TRP A 34 -13.10 -7.18 -8.92
C TRP A 34 -12.38 -6.15 -8.05
N TRP A 35 -13.12 -5.42 -7.21
CA TRP A 35 -12.53 -4.41 -6.33
C TRP A 35 -11.53 -5.04 -5.36
N ASN A 36 -11.86 -6.21 -4.79
CA ASN A 36 -10.95 -6.92 -3.90
C ASN A 36 -9.64 -7.31 -4.61
N ASN A 37 -9.75 -7.83 -5.84
CA ASN A 37 -8.60 -8.20 -6.64
C ASN A 37 -7.74 -6.99 -7.01
N GLN A 38 -8.34 -5.86 -7.40
CA GLN A 38 -7.61 -4.62 -7.69
C GLN A 38 -6.79 -4.17 -6.47
N ARG A 39 -7.40 -4.12 -5.27
CA ARG A 39 -6.69 -3.74 -4.05
C ARG A 39 -5.54 -4.71 -3.74
N MET A 40 -5.83 -6.01 -3.74
CA MET A 40 -4.84 -7.02 -3.37
C MET A 40 -3.69 -7.06 -4.38
N GLY A 41 -3.98 -6.93 -5.67
CA GLY A 41 -2.96 -6.83 -6.72
C GLY A 41 -2.01 -5.66 -6.50
N ARG A 42 -2.54 -4.48 -6.13
CA ARG A 42 -1.71 -3.30 -5.83
C ARG A 42 -0.87 -3.48 -4.57
N ILE A 43 -1.49 -3.91 -3.47
CA ILE A 43 -0.81 -4.18 -2.20
C ILE A 43 0.33 -5.18 -2.41
N ASN A 44 0.03 -6.33 -3.04
CA ASN A 44 1.01 -7.39 -3.24
C ASN A 44 2.17 -6.92 -4.13
N THR A 45 1.87 -6.22 -5.22
CA THR A 45 2.92 -5.69 -6.11
C THR A 45 3.82 -4.73 -5.34
N ILE A 46 3.25 -3.74 -4.66
CA ILE A 46 4.03 -2.73 -3.94
C ILE A 46 4.87 -3.38 -2.81
N CYS A 47 4.27 -4.25 -2.00
CA CYS A 47 4.98 -4.92 -0.91
C CYS A 47 6.09 -5.84 -1.44
N ALA A 48 5.82 -6.62 -2.50
CA ALA A 48 6.81 -7.51 -3.10
C ALA A 48 7.99 -6.74 -3.71
N TRP A 49 7.72 -5.64 -4.40
CA TRP A 49 8.77 -4.79 -4.97
C TRP A 49 9.65 -4.18 -3.88
N LEU A 50 9.06 -3.56 -2.85
CA LEU A 50 9.82 -2.93 -1.78
C LEU A 50 10.59 -3.95 -0.94
N PHE A 51 9.97 -5.08 -0.64
CA PHE A 51 10.64 -6.18 0.05
C PHE A 51 11.79 -6.74 -0.80
N GLY A 52 11.58 -6.91 -2.11
CA GLY A 52 12.60 -7.36 -3.06
C GLY A 52 13.79 -6.40 -3.13
N VAL A 53 13.52 -5.11 -3.34
CA VAL A 53 14.56 -4.06 -3.38
C VAL A 53 15.32 -4.00 -2.05
N GLY A 54 14.61 -4.02 -0.92
CA GLY A 54 15.23 -4.03 0.41
C GLY A 54 16.17 -5.22 0.61
N ASN A 55 15.75 -6.42 0.22
CA ASN A 55 16.59 -7.61 0.28
C ASN A 55 17.83 -7.52 -0.60
N VAL A 56 17.71 -6.97 -1.82
CA VAL A 56 18.86 -6.76 -2.72
C VAL A 56 19.85 -5.78 -2.10
N VAL A 57 19.37 -4.67 -1.53
CA VAL A 57 20.24 -3.68 -0.84
C VAL A 57 20.93 -4.30 0.37
N LEU A 58 20.21 -5.05 1.20
CA LEU A 58 20.79 -5.74 2.37
C LEU A 58 21.83 -6.79 1.97
N LYS A 59 21.63 -7.46 0.84
CA LYS A 59 22.60 -8.38 0.26
C LYS A 59 23.87 -7.65 -0.19
N PHE A 60 23.73 -6.51 -0.86
CA PHE A 60 24.88 -5.68 -1.25
C PHE A 60 25.65 -5.14 -0.03
N LEU A 61 24.97 -4.85 1.07
CA LEU A 61 25.59 -4.42 2.33
C LEU A 61 26.19 -5.59 3.14
N GLY A 62 26.08 -6.83 2.68
CA GLY A 62 26.62 -8.02 3.36
C GLY A 62 25.90 -8.39 4.67
N VAL A 63 24.72 -7.81 4.93
CA VAL A 63 24.02 -7.95 6.21
C VAL A 63 23.15 -9.21 6.27
N ARG A 64 22.53 -9.60 5.14
CA ARG A 64 21.62 -10.77 5.08
C ARG A 64 21.73 -11.54 3.78
N GLU A 65 21.72 -12.86 3.90
CA GLU A 65 21.52 -13.78 2.79
C GLU A 65 20.01 -13.88 2.48
N THR A 66 19.63 -13.75 1.21
CA THR A 66 18.22 -13.67 0.80
C THR A 66 17.59 -15.05 0.84
N VAL A 67 17.01 -15.42 1.99
CA VAL A 67 16.23 -16.65 2.12
C VAL A 67 14.81 -16.39 1.67
N PHE A 68 14.34 -17.20 0.71
CA PHE A 68 12.96 -17.16 0.25
C PHE A 68 12.06 -17.80 1.32
N GLU A 69 11.33 -16.98 2.08
CA GLU A 69 10.34 -17.48 3.02
C GLU A 69 9.09 -17.92 2.24
N VAL A 70 8.77 -19.21 2.31
CA VAL A 70 7.57 -19.75 1.67
C VAL A 70 6.35 -19.25 2.44
N THR A 71 5.49 -18.49 1.77
CA THR A 71 4.20 -18.05 2.33
C THR A 71 3.39 -19.27 2.74
N LYS A 72 3.09 -19.38 4.04
CA LYS A 72 2.22 -20.44 4.56
C LYS A 72 0.81 -20.20 4.03
N LYS A 73 0.26 -21.19 3.31
CA LYS A 73 -1.14 -21.16 2.90
C LYS A 73 -1.99 -21.59 4.09
N GLU A 74 -2.66 -20.64 4.74
CA GLU A 74 -3.60 -20.98 5.80
C GLU A 74 -4.86 -21.63 5.23
N THR A 75 -5.45 -22.55 6.00
CA THR A 75 -6.75 -23.14 5.67
C THR A 75 -7.84 -22.14 6.06
N CYS A 76 -8.46 -21.52 5.06
CA CYS A 76 -9.53 -20.54 5.27
C CYS A 76 -10.73 -21.23 5.93
N SER A 77 -11.15 -20.75 7.10
CA SER A 77 -12.39 -21.22 7.74
C SER A 77 -13.59 -20.43 7.21
N GLU A 78 -14.79 -21.02 7.20
CA GLU A 78 -16.01 -20.32 6.71
C GLU A 78 -16.29 -19.00 7.47
N VAL A 79 -15.75 -18.88 8.69
CA VAL A 79 -15.86 -17.70 9.56
C VAL A 79 -14.98 -16.53 9.09
N ASP A 80 -13.96 -16.79 8.27
CA ASP A 80 -13.03 -15.78 7.75
C ASP A 80 -13.53 -15.11 6.45
N LEU A 81 -14.68 -15.54 5.91
CA LEU A 81 -15.21 -15.03 4.64
C LEU A 81 -15.52 -13.54 4.71
N GLY A 82 -14.63 -12.73 4.12
CA GLY A 82 -14.83 -11.29 3.89
C GLY A 82 -14.00 -10.38 4.79
N HIS A 83 -13.20 -10.94 5.70
CA HIS A 83 -12.28 -10.19 6.54
C HIS A 83 -10.83 -10.40 6.09
N PHE A 84 -10.03 -9.34 6.17
CA PHE A 84 -8.61 -9.42 5.89
C PHE A 84 -7.90 -9.87 7.18
N THR A 85 -7.18 -10.99 7.12
CA THR A 85 -6.40 -11.52 8.23
C THR A 85 -4.97 -10.98 8.16
N PHE A 86 -4.39 -10.72 9.34
CA PHE A 86 -3.02 -10.23 9.46
C PHE A 86 -2.18 -11.26 10.20
N ASP A 87 -1.01 -11.57 9.64
CA ASP A 87 -0.03 -12.45 10.27
C ASP A 87 1.22 -11.66 10.71
N GLU A 88 2.19 -12.37 11.28
CA GLU A 88 3.48 -11.80 11.68
C GLU A 88 4.47 -11.63 10.51
N SER A 89 4.02 -11.79 9.26
CA SER A 89 4.88 -11.67 8.08
C SER A 89 5.50 -10.26 7.96
N PRO A 90 6.79 -10.15 7.60
CA PRO A 90 7.44 -8.87 7.36
C PRO A 90 6.78 -8.05 6.24
N MET A 91 6.03 -8.69 5.34
CA MET A 91 5.26 -7.99 4.31
C MET A 91 4.20 -7.06 4.91
N PHE A 92 3.62 -7.41 6.06
CA PHE A 92 2.66 -6.54 6.73
C PHE A 92 3.33 -5.31 7.35
N VAL A 93 4.59 -5.42 7.79
CA VAL A 93 5.39 -4.26 8.22
C VAL A 93 5.56 -3.32 7.03
N THR A 94 6.00 -3.82 5.88
CA THR A 94 6.16 -3.03 4.65
C THR A 94 4.85 -2.41 4.17
N GLY A 95 3.74 -3.14 4.19
CA GLY A 95 2.44 -2.58 3.82
C GLY A 95 1.99 -1.45 4.76
N THR A 96 2.25 -1.62 6.06
CA THR A 96 1.89 -0.63 7.09
C THR A 96 2.76 0.62 7.00
N THR A 97 4.06 0.49 6.72
CA THR A 97 4.98 1.64 6.60
C THR A 97 4.57 2.56 5.46
N ILE A 98 4.18 1.98 4.31
CA ILE A 98 3.72 2.75 3.15
C ILE A 98 2.41 3.46 3.45
N LEU A 99 1.48 2.79 4.12
CA LEU A 99 0.24 3.42 4.55
C LEU A 99 0.53 4.63 5.46
N LEU A 100 1.42 4.47 6.46
CA LEU A 100 1.80 5.56 7.34
C LEU A 100 2.51 6.70 6.58
N LEU A 101 3.40 6.38 5.64
CA LEU A 101 4.05 7.37 4.78
C LEU A 101 3.03 8.13 3.94
N GLN A 102 2.03 7.45 3.38
CA GLN A 102 0.97 8.07 2.59
C GLN A 102 0.10 9.00 3.44
N LEU A 103 -0.17 8.64 4.70
CA LEU A 103 -0.89 9.50 5.64
C LEU A 103 -0.06 10.73 6.02
N VAL A 104 1.23 10.57 6.31
CA VAL A 104 2.14 11.69 6.60
C VAL A 104 2.24 12.63 5.39
N ALA A 105 2.38 12.09 4.18
CA ALA A 105 2.41 12.88 2.95
C ALA A 105 1.13 13.68 2.74
N LEU A 106 -0.04 13.08 2.97
CA LEU A 106 -1.32 13.78 2.89
C LEU A 106 -1.47 14.88 3.95
N LEU A 107 -1.04 14.63 5.19
CA LEU A 107 -1.05 15.64 6.25
C LEU A 107 -0.14 16.83 5.87
N MET A 108 1.07 16.54 5.39
CA MET A 108 2.03 17.57 4.95
C MET A 108 1.50 18.35 3.73
N SER A 109 0.85 17.68 2.79
CA SER A 109 0.22 18.32 1.63
C SER A 109 -0.92 19.23 2.08
N PHE A 110 -1.77 18.79 3.02
CA PHE A 110 -2.86 19.60 3.56
C PHE A 110 -2.36 20.87 4.26
N ILE A 111 -1.29 20.76 5.06
CA ILE A 111 -0.64 21.90 5.71
C ILE A 111 -0.06 22.89 4.68
N ARG A 112 0.43 22.39 3.53
CA ARG A 112 1.05 23.20 2.46
C ARG A 112 0.04 23.72 1.42
N LEU A 113 -1.21 23.27 1.48
CA LEU A 113 -2.23 23.48 0.45
C LEU A 113 -2.62 24.96 0.30
N GLU A 114 -2.30 25.82 1.27
CA GLU A 114 -2.54 27.27 1.19
C GLU A 114 -1.78 27.99 0.06
N LYS A 115 -0.87 27.32 -0.67
CA LYS A 115 0.05 28.00 -1.61
C LYS A 115 0.05 27.57 -3.08
N SER A 116 -0.68 26.54 -3.55
CA SER A 116 -0.63 26.16 -4.97
C SER A 116 -1.87 25.40 -5.49
N GLY A 117 -2.36 25.80 -6.68
CA GLY A 117 -3.49 25.18 -7.37
C GLY A 117 -3.20 23.87 -8.12
N SER A 118 -1.94 23.40 -8.18
CA SER A 118 -1.59 22.18 -8.94
C SER A 118 -1.69 20.86 -8.14
N ALA A 119 -2.20 20.89 -6.89
CA ALA A 119 -2.18 19.74 -5.99
C ALA A 119 -3.34 18.74 -6.21
N VAL A 120 -4.30 19.03 -7.09
CA VAL A 120 -5.53 18.21 -7.23
C VAL A 120 -5.21 16.77 -7.62
N LEU A 121 -4.34 16.56 -8.61
CA LEU A 121 -3.98 15.21 -9.07
C LEU A 121 -3.21 14.42 -8.00
N GLU A 122 -2.34 15.09 -7.25
CA GLU A 122 -1.55 14.50 -6.17
C GLU A 122 -2.45 14.03 -5.02
N VAL A 123 -3.43 14.86 -4.65
CA VAL A 123 -4.45 14.50 -3.64
C VAL A 123 -5.32 13.34 -4.13
N ILE A 124 -5.79 13.36 -5.39
CA ILE A 124 -6.58 12.26 -5.97
C ILE A 124 -5.77 10.95 -5.97
N CYS A 125 -4.51 10.99 -6.39
CA CYS A 125 -3.64 9.81 -6.41
C CYS A 125 -3.40 9.26 -5.00
N SER A 126 -3.13 10.16 -4.05
CA SER A 126 -2.92 9.82 -2.64
C SER A 126 -4.17 9.19 -2.01
N LEU A 127 -5.35 9.74 -2.28
CA LEU A 127 -6.63 9.18 -1.84
C LEU A 127 -6.91 7.82 -2.47
N TRP A 128 -6.59 7.64 -3.76
CA TRP A 128 -6.73 6.36 -4.43
C TRP A 128 -5.84 5.28 -3.79
N LEU A 129 -4.59 5.61 -3.48
CA LEU A 129 -3.69 4.70 -2.76
C LEU A 129 -4.22 4.37 -1.36
N LEU A 130 -4.72 5.36 -0.61
CA LEU A 130 -5.37 5.09 0.68
C LEU A 130 -6.58 4.15 0.55
N LEU A 131 -7.39 4.28 -0.49
CA LEU A 131 -8.51 3.36 -0.75
C LEU A 131 -8.03 1.94 -1.06
N CYS A 132 -6.91 1.80 -1.78
CA CYS A 132 -6.28 0.49 -2.00
C CYS A 132 -5.77 -0.13 -0.68
N PHE A 133 -5.13 0.67 0.18
CA PHE A 133 -4.58 0.26 1.48
C PHE A 133 -5.60 0.31 2.64
N TRP A 134 -6.87 0.59 2.36
CA TRP A 134 -7.95 0.56 3.34
C TRP A 134 -7.98 -0.66 4.27
N PRO A 135 -7.73 -1.92 3.81
CA PRO A 135 -7.67 -3.06 4.74
C PRO A 135 -6.62 -2.89 5.83
N PHE A 136 -5.44 -2.33 5.52
CA PHE A 136 -4.39 -2.05 6.51
C PHE A 136 -4.83 -0.96 7.49
N LEU A 137 -5.47 0.11 6.99
CA LEU A 137 -5.99 1.18 7.83
C LEU A 137 -7.06 0.64 8.81
N LYS A 138 -7.96 -0.21 8.32
CA LYS A 138 -8.92 -0.93 9.15
C LYS A 138 -8.23 -1.86 10.16
N GLY A 139 -7.15 -2.53 9.77
CA GLY A 139 -6.34 -3.38 10.65
C GLY A 139 -5.67 -2.62 11.80
N ILE A 140 -5.21 -1.39 11.55
CA ILE A 140 -4.67 -0.49 12.59
C ILE A 140 -5.80 -0.03 13.51
N LEU A 141 -6.95 0.37 12.97
CA LEU A 141 -8.09 0.83 13.77
C LEU A 141 -8.73 -0.30 14.60
N MET A 142 -8.71 -1.54 14.10
CA MET A 142 -9.17 -2.74 14.82
C MET A 142 -8.08 -3.38 15.68
N PHE A 143 -7.08 -2.59 16.08
CA PHE A 143 -6.00 -3.04 16.96
C PHE A 143 -6.53 -3.77 18.21
N GLY A 144 -5.93 -4.92 18.54
CA GLY A 144 -6.32 -5.75 19.67
C GLY A 144 -7.51 -6.70 19.44
N LYS A 145 -8.14 -6.66 18.26
CA LYS A 145 -9.30 -7.52 17.92
C LYS A 145 -8.87 -8.84 17.27
N GLY A 146 -7.95 -9.56 17.93
CA GLY A 146 -7.47 -10.88 17.51
C GLY A 146 -6.86 -10.90 16.09
N ARG A 147 -7.16 -11.96 15.31
CA ARG A 147 -6.59 -12.24 13.97
C ARG A 147 -6.90 -11.20 12.88
N TYR A 148 -7.81 -10.26 13.16
CA TYR A 148 -8.24 -9.21 12.23
C TYR A 148 -7.54 -7.86 12.46
N GLY A 149 -6.86 -7.71 13.60
CA GLY A 149 -6.09 -6.52 13.94
C GLY A 149 -4.61 -6.71 13.64
N LEU A 150 -3.93 -5.63 13.26
CA LEU A 150 -2.47 -5.66 13.13
C LEU A 150 -1.82 -5.86 14.51
N PRO A 151 -0.86 -6.78 14.66
CA PRO A 151 -0.17 -6.97 15.93
C PRO A 151 0.66 -5.74 16.29
N PHE A 152 0.78 -5.45 17.60
CA PHE A 152 1.45 -4.24 18.08
C PHE A 152 2.90 -4.13 17.61
N SER A 153 3.60 -5.27 17.57
CA SER A 153 4.97 -5.39 17.06
C SER A 153 5.10 -4.85 15.63
N THR A 154 4.14 -5.17 14.75
CA THR A 154 4.14 -4.72 13.35
C THR A 154 3.90 -3.22 13.26
N ILE A 155 2.91 -2.69 14.00
CA ILE A 155 2.62 -1.26 14.03
C ILE A 155 3.83 -0.47 14.56
N TYR A 156 4.41 -0.90 15.67
CA TYR A 156 5.57 -0.24 16.27
C TYR A 156 6.79 -0.22 15.35
N LYS A 157 7.16 -1.38 14.75
CA LYS A 157 8.26 -1.47 13.78
C LYS A 157 8.00 -0.59 12.56
N SER A 158 6.77 -0.57 12.07
CA SER A 158 6.40 0.24 10.92
C SER A 158 6.49 1.73 11.22
N ALA A 159 6.04 2.17 12.40
CA ALA A 159 6.11 3.56 12.83
C ALA A 159 7.56 4.05 12.93
N ILE A 160 8.46 3.23 13.49
CA ILE A 160 9.90 3.56 13.54
C ILE A 160 10.45 3.71 12.13
N LEU A 161 10.17 2.76 11.21
CA LEU A 161 10.70 2.84 9.85
C LEU A 161 10.18 4.08 9.11
N THR A 162 8.89 4.40 9.28
CA THR A 162 8.30 5.62 8.72
C THR A 162 8.97 6.87 9.28
N LEU A 163 9.19 6.95 10.60
CA LEU A 163 9.86 8.09 11.23
C LEU A 163 11.29 8.24 10.72
N LEU A 164 12.06 7.15 10.68
CA LEU A 164 13.42 7.15 10.13
C LEU A 164 13.45 7.65 8.70
N PHE A 165 12.54 7.17 7.85
CA PHE A 165 12.45 7.61 6.46
C PHE A 165 12.13 9.11 6.35
N VAL A 166 11.15 9.61 7.11
CA VAL A 166 10.78 11.03 7.11
C VAL A 166 11.95 11.90 7.60
N LEU A 167 12.66 11.48 8.65
CA LEU A 167 13.84 12.18 9.15
C LEU A 167 14.98 12.22 8.12
N LEU A 168 15.23 11.12 7.42
CA LEU A 168 16.22 11.07 6.34
C LEU A 168 15.86 12.06 5.23
N CYS A 169 14.59 12.10 4.81
CA CYS A 169 14.13 13.06 3.81
C CYS A 169 14.32 14.51 4.26
N GLN A 170 13.94 14.84 5.50
CA GLN A 170 14.12 16.19 6.04
C GLN A 170 15.59 16.59 6.13
N GLY A 171 16.47 15.69 6.58
CA GLY A 171 17.92 15.94 6.65
C GLY A 171 18.53 16.26 5.28
N THR A 172 18.05 15.61 4.20
CA THR A 172 18.49 15.92 2.84
C THR A 172 17.92 17.22 2.25
N THR A 173 16.87 17.80 2.85
CA THR A 173 16.28 19.05 2.33
C THR A 173 16.91 20.31 2.94
N ILE A 174 17.67 20.15 4.03
CA ILE A 174 18.28 21.26 4.81
C ILE A 174 19.75 21.48 4.41
N ASN A 175 20.35 20.52 3.70
CA ASN A 175 21.74 20.56 3.21
C ASN A 175 21.78 20.92 1.71
#